data_AF-A0A7Y4RGV6-F1
#
_entry.id   AF-A0A7Y4RGV6-F1
#
_cell.length_a   1.000
_cell.length_b   1.000
_cell.length_c   1.000
_cell.angle_alpha   90.00
_cell.angle_beta   90.00
_cell.angle_gamma   90.00
#
_symmetry.space_group_name_H-M   'P 1'
#
loop_
_entity.id
_entity.type
_entity.pdbx_description
1 polymer ?
#
loop_
_entity_poly.entity_id
_entity_poly.type
_entity_poly.pdbx_seq_one_letter_code
_entity_poly.pdbx_strand_id
1 'polypeptide(L)'
;MQTRWLTRITWLYLTLPFIIFCMGWLRLTIALPLVAVILWALWQLLKQASADQSSIRFSRSTFYVLLAAGIWVFLSGVGGYAFQNWDHHWRNAVLHDLISYDWPVVYSAPDKGPINVLVYYLGYWLPAALAGKLLGWKFANFILFLWTWLGVVLTVLHLNLKQKTSLFKTILLFIFFSGMDVLGTLFFAQDYPTLWPPIAHLEIWSGSLQYSSFTTQLFWVFNQAVPAWLCIALIMNGLKRGESALAWALCFFFAPLASIGLIPYVLVEWIRQTDIKSPLKNLRFDLLLAGGVVVLISYLFFSSNPAAQERGFQSIAPKDFLVFFLLEGGILWLLLAPRLWRDPLWAVTGLLLCCIPFIQFGSGRDFVMRASIAPLLYLMIMVGETIFQKTSNRILLFTIYFLLLLGSFTPLYEINRSAYRTFEYYFLLDDSQRAQPTFEVTTHLEQPGAPESEHPNMLVADEIQTFKFMNDKLSKNFIANVRQSLYYRYLSPH
;
A
#
# COMPACT_ATOMS: atom_id res chain seq x y z
N MET A 1 8.10 -22.82 -8.33
CA MET A 1 7.49 -22.92 -6.99
C MET A 1 6.08 -23.47 -7.13
N GLN A 2 5.68 -24.46 -6.34
CA GLN A 2 4.27 -24.89 -6.31
C GLN A 2 3.42 -23.78 -5.68
N THR A 3 2.21 -23.54 -6.20
CA THR A 3 1.31 -22.47 -5.71
C THR A 3 1.07 -22.55 -4.20
N ARG A 4 1.02 -23.77 -3.62
CA ARG A 4 0.92 -23.95 -2.16
C ARG A 4 2.03 -23.26 -1.37
N TRP A 5 3.27 -23.25 -1.85
CA TRP A 5 4.39 -22.62 -1.15
C TRP A 5 4.33 -21.11 -1.25
N LEU A 6 3.90 -20.57 -2.39
CA LEU A 6 3.64 -19.14 -2.56
C LEU A 6 2.65 -18.67 -1.49
N THR A 7 1.46 -19.29 -1.45
CA THR A 7 0.40 -18.91 -0.49
C THR A 7 0.86 -19.04 0.96
N ARG A 8 1.65 -20.07 1.30
CA ARG A 8 2.22 -20.24 2.66
C ARG A 8 3.17 -19.11 3.04
N ILE A 9 4.10 -18.76 2.16
CA ILE A 9 5.05 -17.66 2.39
C ILE A 9 4.28 -16.34 2.52
N THR A 10 3.26 -16.11 1.69
CA THR A 10 2.44 -14.90 1.78
C THR A 10 1.68 -14.81 3.11
N TRP A 11 1.10 -15.91 3.61
CA TRP A 11 0.47 -15.91 4.93
C TRP A 11 1.45 -15.62 6.06
N LEU A 12 2.66 -16.20 6.01
CA LEU A 12 3.72 -15.91 6.98
C LEU A 12 4.14 -14.43 6.92
N TYR A 13 4.32 -13.90 5.72
CA TYR A 13 4.67 -12.50 5.48
C TYR A 13 3.63 -11.54 6.09
N LEU A 14 2.34 -11.77 5.84
CA LEU A 14 1.27 -10.89 6.32
C LEU A 14 1.00 -11.03 7.82
N THR A 15 1.17 -12.23 8.40
CA THR A 15 0.84 -12.47 9.82
C THR A 15 1.98 -12.13 10.78
N LEU A 16 3.24 -12.27 10.37
CA LEU A 16 4.40 -12.01 11.22
C LEU A 16 4.38 -10.60 11.84
N PRO A 17 4.15 -9.51 11.08
CA PRO A 17 4.01 -8.18 11.66
C PRO A 17 2.94 -8.06 12.74
N PHE A 18 1.77 -8.68 12.55
CA PHE A 18 0.70 -8.61 13.54
C PHE A 18 1.06 -9.34 14.85
N ILE A 19 1.80 -10.45 14.74
CA ILE A 19 2.33 -11.15 15.92
C ILE A 19 3.34 -10.27 16.67
N ILE A 20 4.28 -9.64 15.95
CA ILE A 20 5.24 -8.70 16.57
C ILE A 20 4.50 -7.54 17.23
N PHE A 21 3.49 -6.99 16.56
CA PHE A 21 2.65 -5.92 17.11
C PHE A 21 1.98 -6.35 18.41
N CYS A 22 1.33 -7.53 18.44
CA CYS A 22 0.68 -8.02 19.65
C CYS A 22 1.66 -8.15 20.82
N MET A 23 2.88 -8.63 20.56
CA MET A 23 3.90 -8.81 21.60
C MET A 23 4.52 -7.49 22.08
N GLY A 24 4.53 -6.44 21.24
CA GLY A 24 5.12 -5.14 21.58
C GLY A 24 4.13 -4.09 22.08
N TRP A 25 2.85 -4.15 21.69
CA TRP A 25 1.84 -3.11 21.96
C TRP A 25 0.75 -3.56 22.93
N LEU A 26 0.69 -4.84 23.32
CA LEU A 26 -0.31 -5.35 24.25
C LEU A 26 0.34 -5.88 25.54
N ARG A 27 -0.40 -5.81 26.65
CA ARG A 27 -0.06 -6.51 27.90
C ARG A 27 0.17 -7.98 27.61
N LEU A 28 1.23 -8.57 28.15
CA LEU A 28 1.58 -9.97 27.91
C LEU A 28 0.44 -10.95 28.27
N THR A 29 -0.34 -10.64 29.31
CA THR A 29 -1.52 -11.44 29.70
C THR A 29 -2.59 -11.52 28.62
N ILE A 30 -2.66 -10.52 27.73
CA ILE A 30 -3.57 -10.45 26.58
C ILE A 30 -2.84 -10.92 25.31
N ALA A 31 -1.59 -10.51 25.11
CA ALA A 31 -0.81 -10.83 23.92
C ALA A 31 -0.65 -12.34 23.73
N LEU A 32 -0.26 -13.08 24.76
CA LEU A 32 0.02 -14.51 24.68
C LEU A 32 -1.19 -15.35 24.21
N PRO A 33 -2.39 -15.24 24.81
CA PRO A 33 -3.54 -16.00 24.32
C PRO A 33 -3.98 -15.57 22.91
N LEU A 34 -3.90 -14.28 22.57
CA LEU A 34 -4.24 -13.83 21.21
C LEU A 34 -3.25 -14.36 20.17
N VAL A 35 -1.95 -14.28 20.45
CA VAL A 35 -0.91 -14.84 19.58
C VAL A 35 -1.08 -16.35 19.42
N ALA A 36 -1.46 -17.08 20.47
CA ALA A 36 -1.75 -18.50 20.37
C ALA A 36 -2.93 -18.80 19.41
N VAL A 37 -4.01 -18.00 19.46
CA VAL A 37 -5.14 -18.13 18.51
C VAL A 37 -4.69 -17.84 17.07
N ILE A 38 -3.90 -16.79 16.85
CA ILE A 38 -3.38 -16.44 15.52
C ILE A 38 -2.43 -17.53 15.00
N LEU A 39 -1.51 -18.03 15.83
CA LEU A 39 -0.58 -19.10 15.45
C LEU A 39 -1.32 -20.41 15.13
N TRP A 40 -2.37 -20.73 15.87
CA TRP A 40 -3.20 -21.89 15.58
C TRP A 40 -3.95 -21.75 14.25
N ALA A 41 -4.59 -20.59 14.00
CA ALA A 41 -5.24 -20.30 12.73
C ALA A 41 -4.25 -20.36 11.54
N LEU A 42 -3.06 -19.78 11.72
CA LEU A 42 -1.97 -19.83 10.74
C LEU A 42 -1.52 -21.27 10.50
N TRP A 43 -1.29 -22.06 11.54
CA TRP A 43 -0.92 -23.48 11.41
C TRP A 43 -1.96 -24.27 10.61
N GLN A 44 -3.25 -24.02 10.86
CA GLN A 44 -4.35 -24.65 10.12
C GLN A 44 -4.37 -24.26 8.64
N LEU A 45 -4.07 -22.99 8.31
CA LEU A 45 -3.90 -22.53 6.92
C LEU A 45 -2.74 -23.24 6.23
N LEU A 46 -1.58 -23.29 6.90
CA LEU A 46 -0.37 -23.89 6.33
C LEU A 46 -0.55 -25.39 6.09
N LYS A 47 -1.27 -26.10 6.97
CA LYS A 47 -1.59 -27.53 6.84
C LYS A 47 -2.55 -27.81 5.67
N GLN A 48 -3.56 -26.97 5.49
CA GLN A 48 -4.65 -27.21 4.53
C GLN A 48 -4.47 -26.61 3.15
N ALA A 49 -3.40 -25.85 2.90
CA ALA A 49 -3.12 -25.29 1.57
C ALA A 49 -3.21 -26.40 0.50
N SER A 50 -4.34 -26.39 -0.22
CA SER A 50 -4.73 -27.41 -1.17
C SER A 50 -3.60 -27.65 -2.16
N ALA A 51 -3.39 -28.91 -2.52
CA ALA A 51 -2.44 -29.31 -3.56
C ALA A 51 -2.96 -28.88 -4.93
N ASP A 52 -3.02 -27.58 -5.19
CA ASP A 52 -3.23 -27.09 -6.54
C ASP A 52 -1.93 -27.35 -7.32
N GLN A 53 -2.01 -28.17 -8.36
CA GLN A 53 -0.85 -28.65 -9.13
C GLN A 53 -0.24 -27.56 -10.02
N SER A 54 -0.83 -26.36 -10.02
CA SER A 54 -0.25 -25.21 -10.71
C SER A 54 1.15 -24.92 -10.14
N SER A 55 2.15 -25.07 -10.99
CA SER A 55 3.55 -24.77 -10.65
C SER A 55 3.96 -23.50 -11.39
N ILE A 56 4.43 -22.50 -10.66
CA ILE A 56 5.18 -21.40 -11.26
C ILE A 56 6.51 -22.00 -11.71
N ARG A 57 6.70 -22.13 -13.02
CA ARG A 57 7.95 -22.65 -13.59
C ARG A 57 9.02 -21.57 -13.47
N PHE A 58 10.01 -21.82 -12.64
CA PHE A 58 11.20 -20.99 -12.59
C PHE A 58 11.94 -21.16 -13.92
N SER A 59 12.16 -20.05 -14.61
CA SER A 59 12.91 -20.02 -15.87
C SER A 59 13.81 -18.79 -15.89
N ARG A 60 14.55 -18.56 -16.98
CA ARG A 60 15.32 -17.31 -17.16
C ARG A 60 14.44 -16.07 -16.96
N SER A 61 13.14 -16.14 -17.28
CA SER A 61 12.20 -15.03 -17.05
C SER A 61 12.01 -14.68 -15.57
N THR A 62 12.20 -15.62 -14.65
CA THR A 62 12.09 -15.34 -13.21
C THR A 62 13.26 -14.52 -12.71
N PHE A 63 14.46 -14.75 -13.23
CA PHE A 63 15.63 -13.92 -12.89
C PHE A 63 15.39 -12.46 -13.28
N TYR A 64 14.90 -12.20 -14.49
CA TYR A 64 14.56 -10.84 -14.93
C TYR A 64 13.47 -10.19 -14.08
N VAL A 65 12.52 -10.98 -13.55
CA VAL A 65 11.46 -10.48 -12.66
C VAL A 65 12.02 -10.12 -11.29
N LEU A 66 12.88 -10.97 -10.72
CA LEU A 66 13.57 -10.67 -9.47
C LEU A 66 14.42 -9.41 -9.60
N LEU A 67 15.14 -9.28 -10.72
CA LEU A 67 15.95 -8.09 -11.04
C LEU A 67 15.08 -6.85 -11.24
N ALA A 68 14.02 -6.92 -12.05
CA ALA A 68 13.12 -5.79 -12.29
C ALA A 68 12.41 -5.34 -11.01
N ALA A 69 11.94 -6.27 -10.17
CA ALA A 69 11.39 -5.95 -8.86
C ALA A 69 12.44 -5.31 -7.93
N GLY A 70 13.69 -5.80 -7.97
CA GLY A 70 14.80 -5.25 -7.20
C GLY A 70 15.14 -3.82 -7.61
N ILE A 71 15.24 -3.56 -8.92
CA ILE A 71 15.48 -2.22 -9.47
C ILE A 71 14.32 -1.28 -9.13
N TRP A 72 13.08 -1.74 -9.26
CA TRP A 72 11.90 -0.92 -8.96
C TRP A 72 11.83 -0.54 -7.48
N VAL A 73 12.10 -1.49 -6.57
CA VAL A 73 12.17 -1.21 -5.13
C VAL A 73 13.38 -0.34 -4.79
N PHE A 74 14.52 -0.54 -5.45
CA PHE A 74 15.68 0.35 -5.29
C PHE A 74 15.30 1.79 -5.64
N LEU A 75 14.71 2.03 -6.81
CA LEU A 75 14.28 3.36 -7.24
C LEU A 75 13.14 3.95 -6.40
N SER A 76 12.43 3.15 -5.60
CA SER A 76 11.44 3.70 -4.66
C SER A 76 12.05 4.46 -3.48
N GLY A 77 13.37 4.38 -3.29
CA GLY A 77 14.10 4.97 -2.17
C GLY A 77 13.96 4.18 -0.85
N VAL A 78 13.19 3.09 -0.83
CA VAL A 78 13.08 2.22 0.36
C VAL A 78 14.46 1.70 0.78
N GLY A 79 14.78 1.88 2.06
CA GLY A 79 16.11 1.55 2.62
C GLY A 79 17.17 2.63 2.44
N GLY A 80 16.84 3.76 1.80
CA GLY A 80 17.73 4.92 1.68
C GLY A 80 18.86 4.78 0.68
N TYR A 81 18.74 3.85 -0.29
CA TYR A 81 19.79 3.59 -1.28
C TYR A 81 19.65 4.40 -2.58
N ALA A 82 18.46 4.97 -2.83
CA ALA A 82 18.13 5.83 -3.96
C ALA A 82 17.29 7.01 -3.46
N PHE A 83 16.99 7.96 -4.35
CA PHE A 83 16.21 9.15 -4.02
C PHE A 83 14.87 8.79 -3.39
N GLN A 84 14.57 9.44 -2.27
CA GLN A 84 13.31 9.31 -1.54
C GLN A 84 12.43 10.53 -1.79
N ASN A 85 11.15 10.32 -2.09
CA ASN A 85 10.18 11.43 -2.15
C ASN A 85 9.86 11.96 -0.74
N TRP A 86 9.36 13.19 -0.62
CA TRP A 86 9.10 13.88 0.67
C TRP A 86 8.37 13.06 1.72
N ASP A 87 7.43 12.22 1.31
CA ASP A 87 6.69 11.37 2.21
C ASP A 87 7.62 10.54 3.11
N HIS A 88 8.79 10.14 2.61
CA HIS A 88 9.79 9.37 3.37
C HIS A 88 10.35 10.10 4.59
N HIS A 89 10.29 11.43 4.70
CA HIS A 89 10.61 12.13 5.97
C HIS A 89 9.84 11.52 7.14
N TRP A 90 8.54 11.31 6.94
CA TRP A 90 7.68 10.69 7.94
C TRP A 90 7.96 9.20 8.11
N ARG A 91 8.24 8.45 7.04
CA ARG A 91 8.42 6.99 7.10
C ARG A 91 9.76 6.60 7.72
N ASN A 92 10.80 7.38 7.46
CA ASN A 92 12.10 7.24 8.10
C ASN A 92 12.00 7.56 9.60
N ALA A 93 11.29 8.62 9.98
CA ALA A 93 11.01 8.94 11.37
C ALA A 93 10.26 7.80 12.10
N VAL A 94 9.25 7.19 11.45
CA VAL A 94 8.55 6.01 12.00
C VAL A 94 9.54 4.88 12.26
N LEU A 95 10.38 4.52 11.28
CA LEU A 95 11.36 3.44 11.47
C LEU A 95 12.37 3.79 12.57
N HIS A 96 12.86 5.03 12.59
CA HIS A 96 13.85 5.50 13.55
C HIS A 96 13.28 5.42 14.97
N ASP A 97 12.09 5.95 15.21
CA ASP A 97 11.48 5.93 16.54
C ASP A 97 11.12 4.50 16.98
N LEU A 98 10.70 3.63 16.06
CA LEU A 98 10.49 2.20 16.34
C LEU A 98 11.78 1.47 16.76
N ILE A 99 12.95 1.91 16.30
CA ILE A 99 14.25 1.34 16.70
C ILE A 99 14.67 1.94 18.04
N SER A 100 14.60 3.26 18.18
CA SER A 100 15.21 4.03 19.26
C SER A 100 14.42 4.02 20.59
N TYR A 101 13.10 3.86 20.56
CA TYR A 101 12.26 3.85 21.76
C TYR A 101 11.74 2.46 22.09
N ASP A 102 11.43 2.20 23.37
CA ASP A 102 10.73 0.99 23.79
C ASP A 102 9.35 0.86 23.13
N TRP A 103 8.83 -0.37 23.08
CA TRP A 103 7.50 -0.64 22.52
C TRP A 103 6.47 -0.80 23.65
N PRO A 104 5.29 -0.15 23.55
CA PRO A 104 4.88 0.79 22.50
C PRO A 104 5.65 2.12 22.59
N VAL A 105 5.83 2.81 21.45
CA VAL A 105 6.58 4.08 21.40
C VAL A 105 5.79 5.20 22.07
N VAL A 106 6.23 5.60 23.26
CA VAL A 106 5.65 6.70 24.07
C VAL A 106 6.60 7.89 24.10
N TYR A 107 6.15 9.07 23.66
CA TYR A 107 6.93 10.29 23.65
C TYR A 107 6.80 11.09 24.96
N SER A 108 5.61 11.08 25.57
CA SER A 108 5.34 11.74 26.85
C SER A 108 4.21 11.05 27.61
N ALA A 109 4.41 10.85 28.92
CA ALA A 109 3.42 10.24 29.83
C ALA A 109 3.45 10.91 31.23
N PRO A 110 3.10 12.20 31.34
CA PRO A 110 3.03 12.89 32.63
C PRO A 110 1.90 12.31 33.52
N ASP A 111 1.95 12.48 34.84
CA ASP A 111 0.88 12.02 35.75
C ASP A 111 -0.48 12.68 35.40
N LYS A 112 -0.44 13.97 35.09
CA LYS A 112 -1.57 14.79 34.62
C LYS A 112 -1.19 15.41 33.27
N GLY A 113 -2.02 15.24 32.24
CA GLY A 113 -1.79 15.81 30.90
C GLY A 113 -1.93 14.79 29.76
N PRO A 114 -1.61 15.11 28.51
CA PRO A 114 -1.72 14.16 27.39
C PRO A 114 -0.70 13.01 27.51
N ILE A 115 -1.05 11.80 27.04
CA ILE A 115 -0.10 10.70 26.86
C ILE A 115 0.12 10.53 25.36
N ASN A 116 1.26 10.99 24.86
CA ASN A 116 1.54 11.01 23.42
C ASN A 116 2.23 9.71 23.01
N VAL A 117 1.57 8.96 22.14
CA VAL A 117 2.03 7.67 21.63
C VAL A 117 2.04 7.70 20.11
N LEU A 118 2.98 6.97 19.51
CA LEU A 118 2.96 6.71 18.07
C LEU A 118 1.80 5.76 17.73
N VAL A 119 0.75 6.30 17.12
CA VAL A 119 -0.45 5.58 16.67
C VAL A 119 -0.64 5.77 15.18
N TYR A 120 -0.18 4.77 14.43
CA TYR A 120 -0.15 4.76 12.97
C TYR A 120 -0.21 3.32 12.44
N TYR A 121 -0.23 3.07 11.13
CA TYR A 121 -0.21 1.71 10.58
C TYR A 121 1.18 1.06 10.65
N LEU A 122 1.65 0.78 11.87
CA LEU A 122 3.03 0.40 12.19
C LEU A 122 3.47 -0.96 11.65
N GLY A 123 2.52 -1.85 11.36
CA GLY A 123 2.79 -3.25 11.06
C GLY A 123 3.92 -3.46 10.07
N TYR A 124 3.94 -2.72 8.97
CA TYR A 124 4.90 -2.93 7.89
C TYR A 124 6.38 -2.78 8.32
N TRP A 125 6.67 -1.87 9.25
CA TRP A 125 8.04 -1.61 9.72
C TRP A 125 8.51 -2.62 10.76
N LEU A 126 7.61 -3.32 11.45
CA LEU A 126 7.96 -4.10 12.65
C LEU A 126 9.04 -5.17 12.43
N PRO A 127 9.05 -5.93 11.31
CA PRO A 127 10.14 -6.87 11.05
C PRO A 127 11.51 -6.17 10.94
N ALA A 128 11.57 -5.04 10.23
CA ALA A 128 12.79 -4.26 10.06
C ALA A 128 13.22 -3.53 11.34
N ALA A 129 12.26 -2.98 12.09
CA ALA A 129 12.52 -2.31 13.35
C ALA A 129 13.04 -3.29 14.41
N LEU A 130 12.49 -4.52 14.49
CA LEU A 130 12.99 -5.55 15.39
C LEU A 130 14.45 -5.90 15.08
N ALA A 131 14.78 -6.07 13.79
CA ALA A 131 16.16 -6.28 13.37
C ALA A 131 17.06 -5.07 13.70
N GLY A 132 16.52 -3.86 13.53
CA GLY A 132 17.18 -2.61 13.86
C GLY A 132 17.47 -2.41 15.34
N LYS A 133 16.59 -2.86 16.24
CA LYS A 133 16.85 -2.84 17.69
C LYS A 133 18.07 -3.66 18.09
N LEU A 134 18.37 -4.72 17.33
CA LEU A 134 19.49 -5.61 17.61
C LEU A 134 20.79 -5.19 16.91
N LEU A 135 20.68 -4.63 15.69
CA LEU A 135 21.82 -4.45 14.78
C LEU A 135 21.95 -3.02 14.22
N GLY A 136 21.08 -2.10 14.65
CA GLY A 136 21.13 -0.67 14.33
C GLY A 136 20.45 -0.26 13.01
N TRP A 137 20.49 1.05 12.75
CA TRP A 137 19.79 1.74 11.66
C TRP A 137 20.09 1.17 10.26
N LYS A 138 21.36 0.91 9.94
CA LYS A 138 21.76 0.41 8.62
C LYS A 138 21.17 -0.97 8.33
N PHE A 139 21.20 -1.86 9.32
CA PHE A 139 20.63 -3.20 9.16
C PHE A 139 19.11 -3.15 9.06
N ALA A 140 18.44 -2.27 9.82
CA ALA A 140 17.00 -2.07 9.70
C ALA A 140 16.59 -1.67 8.28
N ASN A 141 17.29 -0.71 7.68
CA ASN A 141 17.05 -0.26 6.30
C ASN A 141 17.29 -1.36 5.26
N PHE A 142 18.34 -2.17 5.44
CA PHE A 142 18.57 -3.35 4.62
C PHE A 142 17.43 -4.38 4.72
N ILE A 143 16.97 -4.68 5.93
CA ILE A 143 15.83 -5.59 6.12
C ILE A 143 14.54 -4.98 5.56
N LEU A 144 14.31 -3.68 5.69
CA LEU A 144 13.15 -3.01 5.11
C LEU A 144 13.13 -3.11 3.58
N PHE A 145 14.29 -2.94 2.94
CA PHE A 145 14.46 -3.14 1.50
C PHE A 145 14.14 -4.59 1.11
N LEU A 146 14.74 -5.58 1.78
CA LEU A 146 14.49 -6.99 1.49
C LEU A 146 13.04 -7.41 1.73
N TRP A 147 12.42 -6.89 2.79
CA TRP A 147 11.02 -7.13 3.12
C TRP A 147 10.11 -6.59 2.02
N THR A 148 10.36 -5.37 1.56
CA THR A 148 9.61 -4.72 0.48
C THR A 148 9.80 -5.45 -0.84
N TRP A 149 11.04 -5.81 -1.19
CA TRP A 149 11.33 -6.60 -2.38
C TRP A 149 10.62 -7.96 -2.36
N LEU A 150 10.64 -8.67 -1.24
CA LEU A 150 9.91 -9.92 -1.07
C LEU A 150 8.40 -9.72 -1.26
N GLY A 151 7.81 -8.70 -0.63
CA GLY A 151 6.38 -8.41 -0.77
C GLY A 151 5.97 -8.09 -2.22
N VAL A 152 6.78 -7.33 -2.95
CA VAL A 152 6.56 -7.04 -4.38
C VAL A 152 6.67 -8.31 -5.23
N VAL A 153 7.69 -9.14 -5.00
CA VAL A 153 7.85 -10.42 -5.71
C VAL A 153 6.65 -11.33 -5.47
N LEU A 154 6.23 -11.50 -4.21
CA LEU A 154 5.04 -12.30 -3.87
C LEU A 154 3.78 -11.77 -4.56
N THR A 155 3.61 -10.45 -4.64
CA THR A 155 2.49 -9.80 -5.35
C THR A 155 2.50 -10.17 -6.82
N VAL A 156 3.63 -9.96 -7.51
CA VAL A 156 3.78 -10.29 -8.94
C VAL A 156 3.48 -11.76 -9.22
N LEU A 157 3.96 -12.67 -8.35
CA LEU A 157 3.69 -14.10 -8.48
C LEU A 157 2.19 -14.41 -8.35
N HIS A 158 1.48 -13.79 -7.40
CA HIS A 158 0.04 -13.95 -7.23
C HIS A 158 -0.77 -13.36 -8.39
N LEU A 159 -0.39 -12.19 -8.92
CA LEU A 159 -1.02 -11.58 -10.08
C LEU A 159 -0.84 -12.43 -11.33
N ASN A 160 0.33 -13.06 -11.49
CA ASN A 160 0.63 -13.92 -12.63
C ASN A 160 -0.26 -15.17 -12.68
N LEU A 161 -0.60 -15.75 -11.52
CA LEU A 161 -1.54 -16.88 -11.43
C LEU A 161 -2.92 -16.53 -12.04
N LYS A 162 -3.34 -15.27 -11.93
CA LYS A 162 -4.58 -14.79 -12.56
C LYS A 162 -4.45 -14.48 -14.03
N GLN A 163 -3.45 -13.70 -14.39
CA GLN A 163 -3.27 -13.26 -15.78
C GLN A 163 -2.88 -14.40 -16.73
N LYS A 164 -2.35 -15.52 -16.20
CA LYS A 164 -1.94 -16.71 -16.98
C LYS A 164 -1.02 -16.36 -18.17
N THR A 165 -0.12 -15.41 -17.93
CA THR A 165 0.84 -14.88 -18.91
C THR A 165 2.29 -15.12 -18.45
N SER A 166 3.29 -14.59 -19.14
CA SER A 166 4.67 -14.65 -18.65
C SER A 166 4.87 -13.70 -17.46
N LEU A 167 5.69 -14.10 -16.48
CA LEU A 167 6.00 -13.25 -15.31
C LEU A 167 6.52 -11.86 -15.73
N PHE A 168 7.30 -11.80 -16.81
CA PHE A 168 7.81 -10.55 -17.35
C PHE A 168 6.69 -9.60 -17.82
N LYS A 169 5.66 -10.12 -18.51
CA LYS A 169 4.50 -9.32 -18.91
C LYS A 169 3.68 -8.86 -17.70
N THR A 170 3.54 -9.71 -16.69
CA THR A 170 2.85 -9.36 -15.44
C THR A 170 3.55 -8.21 -14.73
N ILE A 171 4.88 -8.28 -14.53
CA ILE A 171 5.60 -7.21 -13.83
C ILE A 171 5.64 -5.91 -14.64
N LEU A 172 5.80 -5.97 -15.98
CA LEU A 172 5.74 -4.77 -16.81
C LEU A 172 4.36 -4.10 -16.73
N LEU A 173 3.28 -4.87 -16.85
CA LEU A 173 1.93 -4.31 -16.68
C LEU A 173 1.78 -3.70 -15.29
N PHE A 174 2.29 -4.36 -14.24
CA PHE A 174 2.19 -3.85 -12.88
C PHE A 174 2.97 -2.54 -12.65
N ILE A 175 4.19 -2.42 -13.18
CA ILE A 175 5.01 -1.20 -13.06
C ILE A 175 4.38 -0.04 -13.84
N PHE A 176 3.90 -0.31 -15.07
CA PHE A 176 3.52 0.73 -16.03
C PHE A 176 2.01 1.05 -16.08
N PHE A 177 1.17 0.35 -15.30
CA PHE A 177 -0.26 0.64 -15.27
C PHE A 177 -0.57 1.88 -14.44
N SER A 178 -1.22 2.86 -15.07
CA SER A 178 -1.65 4.14 -14.48
C SER A 178 -2.88 4.70 -15.20
N GLY A 179 -3.49 5.72 -14.60
CA GLY A 179 -4.36 6.67 -15.30
C GLY A 179 -3.61 7.45 -16.38
N MET A 180 -4.34 8.11 -17.27
CA MET A 180 -3.80 8.92 -18.36
C MET A 180 -3.46 10.35 -17.88
N ASP A 181 -2.70 10.46 -16.79
CA ASP A 181 -2.38 11.73 -16.13
C ASP A 181 -1.64 12.70 -17.06
N VAL A 182 -0.91 12.19 -18.05
CA VAL A 182 -0.25 13.01 -19.08
C VAL A 182 -1.26 13.84 -19.88
N LEU A 183 -2.45 13.30 -20.17
CA LEU A 183 -3.53 14.05 -20.83
C LEU A 183 -4.21 15.02 -19.86
N GLY A 184 -4.39 14.59 -18.61
CA GLY A 184 -4.88 15.44 -17.53
C GLY A 184 -4.02 16.69 -17.36
N THR A 185 -2.71 16.48 -17.30
CA THR A 185 -1.69 17.52 -17.22
C THR A 185 -1.71 18.42 -18.44
N LEU A 186 -1.72 17.86 -19.65
CA LEU A 186 -1.65 18.62 -20.90
C LEU A 186 -2.85 19.56 -21.10
N PHE A 187 -4.05 19.12 -20.71
CA PHE A 187 -5.29 19.82 -21.07
C PHE A 187 -6.00 20.52 -19.90
N PHE A 188 -5.71 20.14 -18.65
CA PHE A 188 -6.49 20.60 -17.49
C PHE A 188 -5.66 21.16 -16.34
N ALA A 189 -4.37 20.83 -16.23
CA ALA A 189 -3.51 21.45 -15.21
C ALA A 189 -3.35 22.95 -15.51
N GLN A 190 -3.41 23.78 -14.45
CA GLN A 190 -3.25 25.24 -14.56
C GLN A 190 -1.77 25.61 -14.51
N ASP A 191 -1.10 25.31 -13.39
CA ASP A 191 0.30 25.69 -13.16
C ASP A 191 1.22 24.47 -12.91
N TYR A 192 0.75 23.50 -12.13
CA TYR A 192 1.45 22.26 -11.82
C TYR A 192 0.45 21.09 -11.84
N PRO A 193 0.84 19.89 -12.30
CA PRO A 193 2.16 19.52 -12.82
C PRO A 193 2.42 20.03 -14.25
N THR A 194 3.68 19.98 -14.68
CA THR A 194 4.10 20.26 -16.05
C THR A 194 4.66 19.01 -16.72
N LEU A 195 4.64 18.97 -18.06
CA LEU A 195 5.23 17.85 -18.80
C LEU A 195 6.77 17.95 -18.91
N TRP A 196 7.34 19.12 -18.68
CA TRP A 196 8.77 19.35 -18.72
C TRP A 196 9.25 20.13 -17.48
N PRO A 197 10.32 19.69 -16.81
CA PRO A 197 11.12 18.49 -17.09
C PRO A 197 10.36 17.17 -16.81
N PRO A 198 10.76 16.03 -17.42
CA PRO A 198 10.02 14.77 -17.36
C PRO A 198 10.25 14.01 -16.03
N ILE A 199 10.13 14.73 -14.91
CA ILE A 199 10.35 14.28 -13.53
C ILE A 199 9.23 14.76 -12.58
N ALA A 200 8.30 15.58 -13.07
CA ALA A 200 7.18 16.09 -12.29
C ALA A 200 6.23 14.96 -11.84
N HIS A 201 5.51 15.18 -10.73
CA HIS A 201 4.49 14.28 -10.22
C HIS A 201 3.14 14.53 -10.92
N LEU A 202 2.88 13.81 -12.02
CA LEU A 202 1.75 14.09 -12.91
C LEU A 202 0.36 13.87 -12.29
N GLU A 203 0.23 12.99 -11.30
CA GLU A 203 -1.07 12.49 -10.81
C GLU A 203 -1.89 13.51 -10.01
N ILE A 204 -1.34 14.70 -9.74
CA ILE A 204 -2.05 15.79 -9.05
C ILE A 204 -2.64 16.83 -10.00
N TRP A 205 -2.71 16.51 -11.30
CA TRP A 205 -3.31 17.37 -12.33
C TRP A 205 -4.77 17.77 -12.04
N SER A 206 -5.50 16.94 -11.31
CA SER A 206 -6.90 17.21 -10.90
C SER A 206 -7.01 17.81 -9.49
N GLY A 207 -5.95 18.47 -9.03
CA GLY A 207 -5.90 19.16 -7.73
C GLY A 207 -5.96 18.19 -6.56
N SER A 208 -7.15 17.98 -5.99
CA SER A 208 -7.33 17.13 -4.80
C SER A 208 -7.65 15.67 -5.10
N LEU A 209 -7.95 15.35 -6.36
CA LEU A 209 -8.27 13.99 -6.80
C LEU A 209 -7.02 13.32 -7.38
N GLN A 210 -6.80 12.06 -6.99
CA GLN A 210 -5.66 11.28 -7.44
C GLN A 210 -5.93 9.77 -7.35
N TYR A 211 -5.78 9.06 -8.46
CA TYR A 211 -5.70 7.61 -8.50
C TYR A 211 -4.26 7.18 -8.76
N SER A 212 -3.52 6.95 -7.67
CA SER A 212 -2.09 6.68 -7.76
C SER A 212 -1.80 5.39 -8.53
N SER A 213 -0.87 5.47 -9.49
CA SER A 213 -0.25 4.32 -10.14
C SER A 213 0.44 3.41 -9.12
N PHE A 214 0.68 2.15 -9.49
CA PHE A 214 1.37 1.23 -8.57
C PHE A 214 2.83 1.65 -8.31
N THR A 215 3.46 2.37 -9.25
CA THR A 215 4.79 2.94 -9.05
C THR A 215 4.74 4.08 -8.04
N THR A 216 3.81 5.03 -8.16
CA THR A 216 3.63 6.08 -7.14
C THR A 216 3.33 5.45 -5.77
N GLN A 217 2.43 4.49 -5.71
CA GLN A 217 2.11 3.80 -4.47
C GLN A 217 3.35 3.17 -3.82
N LEU A 218 4.24 2.53 -4.59
CA LEU A 218 5.52 2.01 -4.07
C LEU A 218 6.45 3.14 -3.62
N PHE A 219 6.53 4.23 -4.37
CA PHE A 219 7.51 5.30 -4.18
C PHE A 219 7.17 6.23 -3.01
N TRP A 220 5.90 6.31 -2.63
CA TRP A 220 5.39 7.24 -1.61
C TRP A 220 4.77 6.55 -0.39
N VAL A 221 4.14 5.37 -0.57
CA VAL A 221 3.37 4.67 0.49
C VAL A 221 3.53 3.15 0.45
N PHE A 222 4.74 2.66 0.17
CA PHE A 222 5.06 1.22 0.10
C PHE A 222 4.51 0.42 1.28
N ASN A 223 4.53 1.02 2.47
CA ASN A 223 4.16 0.39 3.72
C ASN A 223 2.66 0.03 3.82
N GLN A 224 1.81 0.73 3.08
CA GLN A 224 0.38 0.40 2.92
C GLN A 224 0.13 -0.37 1.62
N ALA A 225 0.78 0.04 0.53
CA ALA A 225 0.53 -0.45 -0.81
C ALA A 225 0.87 -1.94 -0.94
N VAL A 226 2.09 -2.34 -0.58
CA VAL A 226 2.57 -3.72 -0.73
C VAL A 226 1.70 -4.75 0.02
N PRO A 227 1.36 -4.57 1.32
CA PRO A 227 0.50 -5.52 2.00
C PRO A 227 -0.94 -5.50 1.46
N ALA A 228 -1.46 -4.34 1.05
CA ALA A 228 -2.78 -4.26 0.42
C ALA A 228 -2.80 -5.05 -0.90
N TRP A 229 -1.81 -4.87 -1.78
CA TRP A 229 -1.71 -5.61 -3.04
C TRP A 229 -1.68 -7.12 -2.82
N LEU A 230 -0.93 -7.59 -1.81
CA LEU A 230 -0.89 -9.01 -1.47
C LEU A 230 -2.26 -9.54 -1.01
N CYS A 231 -2.95 -8.81 -0.13
CA CYS A 231 -4.27 -9.21 0.34
C CYS A 231 -5.29 -9.25 -0.80
N ILE A 232 -5.29 -8.22 -1.66
CA ILE A 232 -6.15 -8.16 -2.84
C ILE A 232 -5.84 -9.31 -3.80
N ALA A 233 -4.57 -9.54 -4.12
CA ALA A 233 -4.15 -10.59 -5.04
C ALA A 233 -4.45 -12.00 -4.50
N LEU A 234 -4.37 -12.20 -3.18
CA LEU A 234 -4.84 -13.43 -2.53
C LEU A 234 -6.35 -13.62 -2.73
N ILE A 235 -7.17 -12.61 -2.40
CA ILE A 235 -8.63 -12.68 -2.53
C ILE A 235 -9.03 -12.96 -3.99
N MET A 236 -8.42 -12.25 -4.95
CA MET A 236 -8.60 -12.51 -6.37
C MET A 236 -8.37 -13.98 -6.69
N ASN A 237 -7.32 -14.60 -6.12
CA ASN A 237 -6.96 -16.01 -6.27
C ASN A 237 -7.97 -17.02 -5.67
N GLY A 238 -9.15 -16.56 -5.24
CA GLY A 238 -10.28 -17.43 -4.93
C GLY A 238 -10.20 -18.01 -3.52
N LEU A 239 -9.77 -17.19 -2.55
CA LEU A 239 -9.78 -17.57 -1.14
C LEU A 239 -11.18 -17.99 -0.69
N LYS A 240 -11.23 -19.02 0.15
CA LYS A 240 -12.48 -19.41 0.82
C LYS A 240 -12.92 -18.31 1.78
N ARG A 241 -14.21 -18.27 2.12
CA ARG A 241 -14.81 -17.22 2.98
C ARG A 241 -14.02 -16.90 4.27
N GLY A 242 -13.59 -17.90 5.05
CA GLY A 242 -12.79 -17.65 6.26
C GLY A 242 -11.38 -17.14 5.96
N GLU A 243 -10.76 -17.61 4.87
CA GLU A 243 -9.44 -17.16 4.43
C GLU A 243 -9.49 -15.71 3.94
N SER A 244 -10.51 -15.34 3.16
CA SER A 244 -10.70 -13.96 2.71
C SER A 244 -11.05 -13.02 3.86
N ALA A 245 -11.76 -13.48 4.90
CA ALA A 245 -11.96 -12.72 6.13
C ALA A 245 -10.63 -12.34 6.80
N LEU A 246 -9.73 -13.32 6.96
CA LEU A 246 -8.43 -13.09 7.57
C LEU A 246 -7.54 -12.21 6.68
N ALA A 247 -7.54 -12.42 5.36
CA ALA A 247 -6.81 -11.57 4.42
C ALA A 247 -7.29 -10.11 4.50
N TRP A 248 -8.61 -9.89 4.54
CA TRP A 248 -9.18 -8.56 4.71
C TRP A 248 -8.81 -7.95 6.07
N ALA A 249 -8.87 -8.72 7.14
CA ALA A 249 -8.48 -8.27 8.49
C ALA A 249 -7.01 -7.85 8.55
N LEU A 250 -6.10 -8.61 7.95
CA LEU A 250 -4.69 -8.24 7.84
C LEU A 250 -4.51 -7.00 6.95
N CYS A 251 -5.27 -6.89 5.85
CA CYS A 251 -5.28 -5.66 5.04
C CYS A 251 -5.71 -4.44 5.88
N PHE A 252 -6.71 -4.58 6.75
CA PHE A 252 -7.14 -3.51 7.66
C PHE A 252 -6.02 -3.14 8.65
N PHE A 253 -5.28 -4.11 9.18
CA PHE A 253 -4.14 -3.87 10.06
C PHE A 253 -3.01 -3.08 9.37
N PHE A 254 -2.70 -3.35 8.10
CA PHE A 254 -1.63 -2.64 7.40
C PHE A 254 -2.09 -1.34 6.71
N ALA A 255 -3.30 -1.31 6.19
CA ALA A 255 -3.82 -0.26 5.34
C ALA A 255 -5.35 -0.12 5.51
N PRO A 256 -5.81 0.52 6.60
CA PRO A 256 -7.24 0.63 6.92
C PRO A 256 -8.07 1.18 5.77
N LEU A 257 -7.61 2.24 5.11
CA LEU A 257 -8.35 2.87 4.00
C LEU A 257 -8.43 1.97 2.76
N ALA A 258 -7.35 1.27 2.41
CA ALA A 258 -7.35 0.30 1.31
C ALA A 258 -8.28 -0.88 1.60
N SER A 259 -8.34 -1.33 2.86
CA SER A 259 -9.24 -2.41 3.26
C SER A 259 -10.72 -2.04 3.12
N ILE A 260 -11.09 -0.77 3.30
CA ILE A 260 -12.47 -0.29 3.07
C ILE A 260 -12.84 -0.46 1.60
N GLY A 261 -11.97 -0.02 0.68
CA GLY A 261 -12.14 -0.22 -0.76
C GLY A 261 -12.20 -1.69 -1.19
N LEU A 262 -11.64 -2.59 -0.37
CA LEU A 262 -11.64 -4.03 -0.61
C LEU A 262 -12.93 -4.75 -0.15
N ILE A 263 -13.71 -4.16 0.75
CA ILE A 263 -14.93 -4.78 1.32
C ILE A 263 -15.89 -5.29 0.23
N PRO A 264 -16.26 -4.48 -0.79
CA PRO A 264 -17.27 -4.93 -1.77
C PRO A 264 -16.83 -6.17 -2.56
N TYR A 265 -15.53 -6.31 -2.85
CA TYR A 265 -15.01 -7.50 -3.53
C TYR A 265 -15.09 -8.75 -2.65
N VAL A 266 -14.76 -8.62 -1.36
CA VAL A 266 -14.92 -9.72 -0.39
C VAL A 266 -16.39 -10.16 -0.31
N LEU A 267 -17.31 -9.20 -0.25
CA LEU A 267 -18.76 -9.48 -0.21
C LEU A 267 -19.25 -10.17 -1.47
N VAL A 268 -18.83 -9.72 -2.66
CA VAL A 268 -19.18 -10.38 -3.94
C VAL A 268 -18.71 -11.82 -3.94
N GLU A 269 -17.45 -12.08 -3.55
CA GLU A 269 -16.91 -13.43 -3.49
C GLU A 269 -17.62 -14.29 -2.44
N TRP A 270 -18.00 -13.72 -1.30
CA TRP A 270 -18.77 -14.44 -0.29
C TRP A 270 -20.16 -14.81 -0.79
N ILE A 271 -20.86 -13.90 -1.45
CA ILE A 271 -22.18 -14.17 -2.04
C ILE A 271 -22.06 -15.31 -3.07
N ARG A 272 -21.05 -15.27 -3.95
CA ARG A 272 -20.77 -16.33 -4.93
C ARG A 272 -20.50 -17.70 -4.29
N GLN A 273 -19.82 -17.72 -3.15
CA GLN A 273 -19.45 -18.95 -2.43
C GLN A 273 -20.52 -19.46 -1.46
N THR A 274 -21.56 -18.67 -1.17
CA THR A 274 -22.56 -19.00 -0.16
C THR A 274 -23.73 -19.75 -0.78
N ASP A 275 -23.97 -20.97 -0.30
CA ASP A 275 -25.24 -21.66 -0.53
C ASP A 275 -26.31 -21.04 0.37
N ILE A 276 -27.33 -20.41 -0.23
CA ILE A 276 -28.42 -19.72 0.48
C ILE A 276 -29.15 -20.66 1.44
N LYS A 277 -29.24 -21.96 1.12
CA LYS A 277 -29.89 -22.95 1.99
C LYS A 277 -29.02 -23.35 3.19
N SER A 278 -27.71 -23.16 3.11
CA SER A 278 -26.76 -23.57 4.13
C SER A 278 -25.64 -22.54 4.31
N PRO A 279 -25.95 -21.31 4.77
CA PRO A 279 -25.02 -20.19 4.72
C PRO A 279 -23.75 -20.40 5.54
N LEU A 280 -23.78 -21.25 6.57
CA LEU A 280 -22.61 -21.56 7.41
C LEU A 280 -21.77 -22.73 6.89
N LYS A 281 -22.20 -23.41 5.81
CA LYS A 281 -21.49 -24.58 5.27
C LYS A 281 -20.10 -24.19 4.75
N ASN A 282 -19.08 -24.97 5.11
CA ASN A 282 -17.67 -24.72 4.75
C ASN A 282 -17.09 -23.40 5.30
N LEU A 283 -17.77 -22.75 6.25
CA LEU A 283 -17.25 -21.55 6.90
C LEU A 283 -16.19 -21.92 7.93
N ARG A 284 -14.99 -21.37 7.77
CA ARG A 284 -13.85 -21.60 8.66
C ARG A 284 -13.89 -20.64 9.85
N PHE A 285 -14.61 -21.03 10.90
CA PHE A 285 -14.80 -20.23 12.11
C PHE A 285 -13.50 -19.89 12.83
N ASP A 286 -12.50 -20.76 12.75
CA ASP A 286 -11.15 -20.51 13.25
C ASP A 286 -10.50 -19.27 12.61
N LEU A 287 -10.65 -19.14 11.30
CA LEU A 287 -10.11 -18.00 10.54
C LEU A 287 -10.96 -16.74 10.71
N LEU A 288 -12.27 -16.89 10.86
CA LEU A 288 -13.15 -15.77 11.21
C LEU A 288 -12.83 -15.21 12.59
N LEU A 289 -12.61 -16.09 13.58
CA LEU A 289 -12.24 -15.66 14.93
C LEU A 289 -10.88 -14.94 14.91
N ALA A 290 -9.88 -15.51 14.23
CA ALA A 290 -8.58 -14.87 14.05
C ALA A 290 -8.70 -13.50 13.34
N GLY A 291 -9.49 -13.42 12.27
CA GLY A 291 -9.76 -12.16 11.57
C GLY A 291 -10.48 -11.14 12.46
N GLY A 292 -11.47 -11.57 13.24
CA GLY A 292 -12.18 -10.73 14.19
C GLY A 292 -11.26 -10.17 15.28
N VAL A 293 -10.34 -10.99 15.79
CA VAL A 293 -9.29 -10.55 16.74
C VAL A 293 -8.40 -9.49 16.10
N VAL A 294 -7.89 -9.74 14.88
CA VAL A 294 -7.04 -8.78 14.16
C VAL A 294 -7.75 -7.44 13.99
N VAL A 295 -9.00 -7.46 13.53
CA VAL A 295 -9.81 -6.25 13.33
C VAL A 295 -10.07 -5.52 14.64
N LEU A 296 -10.46 -6.23 15.69
CA LEU A 296 -10.78 -5.63 16.99
C LEU A 296 -9.56 -4.91 17.57
N ILE A 297 -8.41 -5.58 17.62
CA ILE A 297 -7.17 -4.99 18.15
C ILE A 297 -6.72 -3.80 17.30
N SER A 298 -6.71 -3.97 15.97
CA SER A 298 -6.34 -2.89 15.05
C SER A 298 -7.27 -1.68 15.18
N TYR A 299 -8.58 -1.91 15.30
CA TYR A 299 -9.57 -0.85 15.46
C TYR A 299 -9.38 -0.10 16.78
N LEU A 300 -9.21 -0.80 17.90
CA LEU A 300 -8.98 -0.17 19.20
C LEU A 300 -7.70 0.65 19.20
N PHE A 301 -6.65 0.17 18.53
CA PHE A 301 -5.41 0.93 18.36
C PHE A 301 -5.63 2.18 17.49
N PHE A 302 -6.13 2.05 16.25
CA PHE A 302 -6.30 3.18 15.33
C PHE A 302 -7.33 4.21 15.81
N SER A 303 -8.40 3.78 16.48
CA SER A 303 -9.41 4.69 17.06
C SER A 303 -8.86 5.56 18.19
N SER A 304 -7.65 5.27 18.69
CA SER A 304 -6.95 6.13 19.63
C SER A 304 -6.41 7.40 18.98
N ASN A 305 -6.31 7.45 17.64
CA ASN A 305 -5.88 8.63 16.91
C ASN A 305 -7.11 9.47 16.45
N PRO A 306 -7.25 10.73 16.91
CA PRO A 306 -8.34 11.62 16.50
C PRO A 306 -8.37 11.93 15.00
N ALA A 307 -7.22 11.89 14.29
CA ALA A 307 -7.16 12.11 12.85
C ALA A 307 -8.00 11.08 12.07
N ALA A 308 -8.25 9.91 12.65
CA ALA A 308 -9.12 8.88 12.08
C ALA A 308 -10.62 9.17 12.21
N GLN A 309 -11.03 10.30 12.81
CA GLN A 309 -12.44 10.61 13.10
C GLN A 309 -13.06 11.68 12.21
N GLU A 310 -12.28 12.45 11.45
CA GLU A 310 -12.84 13.42 10.49
C GLU A 310 -13.45 12.69 9.29
N ARG A 311 -14.74 12.93 9.04
CA ARG A 311 -15.52 12.29 7.96
C ARG A 311 -16.38 13.33 7.27
N GLY A 312 -16.48 13.24 5.96
CA GLY A 312 -17.31 14.15 5.19
C GLY A 312 -17.56 13.68 3.76
N PHE A 313 -18.27 14.52 3.03
CA PHE A 313 -18.41 14.41 1.58
C PHE A 313 -17.75 15.63 0.95
N GLN A 314 -17.04 15.39 -0.14
CA GLN A 314 -16.46 16.47 -0.94
C GLN A 314 -17.38 16.80 -2.11
N SER A 315 -17.57 18.09 -2.36
CA SER A 315 -18.32 18.59 -3.50
C SER A 315 -17.37 18.78 -4.68
N ILE A 316 -17.59 18.03 -5.75
CA ILE A 316 -16.78 18.09 -6.98
C ILE A 316 -17.71 18.50 -8.11
N ALA A 317 -17.26 19.45 -8.94
CA ALA A 317 -18.03 19.85 -10.11
C ALA A 317 -18.22 18.63 -11.05
N PRO A 318 -19.43 18.39 -11.59
CA PRO A 318 -19.69 17.20 -12.40
C PRO A 318 -18.76 17.05 -13.61
N LYS A 319 -18.34 18.17 -14.20
CA LYS A 319 -17.37 18.19 -15.31
C LYS A 319 -16.01 17.67 -14.86
N ASP A 320 -15.48 18.18 -13.75
CA ASP A 320 -14.15 17.85 -13.26
C ASP A 320 -14.10 16.39 -12.81
N PHE A 321 -15.16 15.94 -12.12
CA PHE A 321 -15.34 14.52 -11.79
C PHE A 321 -15.36 13.65 -13.05
N LEU A 322 -16.13 14.00 -14.07
CA LEU A 322 -16.27 13.18 -15.27
C LEU A 322 -14.94 13.06 -16.02
N VAL A 323 -14.20 14.16 -16.16
CA VAL A 323 -12.87 14.16 -16.78
C VAL A 323 -11.90 13.30 -15.98
N PHE A 324 -11.84 13.50 -14.65
CA PHE A 324 -11.03 12.69 -13.74
C PHE A 324 -11.37 11.20 -13.87
N PHE A 325 -12.63 10.83 -13.68
CA PHE A 325 -13.08 9.44 -13.76
C PHE A 325 -12.70 8.79 -15.10
N LEU A 326 -12.93 9.47 -16.22
CA LEU A 326 -12.63 8.93 -17.55
C LEU A 326 -11.13 8.72 -17.77
N LEU A 327 -10.30 9.71 -17.42
CA LEU A 327 -8.86 9.65 -17.63
C LEU A 327 -8.15 8.66 -16.68
N GLU A 328 -8.65 8.51 -15.46
CA GLU A 328 -8.00 7.73 -14.41
C GLU A 328 -8.33 6.23 -14.42
N GLY A 329 -9.23 5.80 -15.32
CA GLY A 329 -9.56 4.38 -15.47
C GLY A 329 -10.95 4.12 -16.04
N GLY A 330 -11.83 5.12 -16.06
CA GLY A 330 -13.20 5.01 -16.58
C GLY A 330 -13.25 4.60 -18.04
N ILE A 331 -12.37 5.15 -18.90
CA ILE A 331 -12.29 4.74 -20.31
C ILE A 331 -11.90 3.25 -20.42
N LEU A 332 -10.86 2.82 -19.69
CA LEU A 332 -10.45 1.41 -19.68
C LEU A 332 -11.57 0.51 -19.17
N TRP A 333 -12.25 0.90 -18.09
CA TRP A 333 -13.38 0.18 -17.52
C TRP A 333 -14.54 0.03 -18.52
N LEU A 334 -14.93 1.11 -19.20
CA LEU A 334 -16.00 1.11 -20.22
C LEU A 334 -15.65 0.26 -21.44
N LEU A 335 -14.40 0.28 -21.90
CA LEU A 335 -13.95 -0.56 -23.02
C LEU A 335 -14.08 -2.06 -22.75
N LEU A 336 -14.06 -2.46 -21.48
CA LEU A 336 -14.24 -3.85 -21.07
C LEU A 336 -15.72 -4.26 -20.94
N ALA A 337 -16.66 -3.30 -20.95
CA ALA A 337 -18.08 -3.55 -20.75
C ALA A 337 -18.67 -4.61 -21.71
N PRO A 338 -18.39 -4.61 -23.03
CA PRO A 338 -18.96 -5.60 -23.95
C PRO A 338 -18.68 -7.06 -23.54
N ARG A 339 -17.59 -7.27 -22.80
CA ARG A 339 -17.16 -8.57 -22.31
C ARG A 339 -17.57 -8.83 -20.86
N LEU A 340 -17.49 -7.82 -19.99
CA LEU A 340 -17.54 -7.97 -18.55
C LEU A 340 -18.77 -7.36 -17.88
N TRP A 341 -19.74 -6.81 -18.62
CA TRP A 341 -20.91 -6.14 -18.03
C TRP A 341 -21.76 -7.02 -17.10
N ARG A 342 -21.70 -8.35 -17.25
CA ARG A 342 -22.37 -9.33 -16.38
C ARG A 342 -21.53 -9.75 -15.17
N ASP A 343 -20.25 -9.40 -15.13
CA ASP A 343 -19.38 -9.71 -14.00
C ASP A 343 -19.59 -8.68 -12.87
N PRO A 344 -20.11 -9.07 -11.69
CA PRO A 344 -20.26 -8.15 -10.57
C PRO A 344 -18.93 -7.52 -10.13
N LEU A 345 -17.78 -8.17 -10.35
CA LEU A 345 -16.48 -7.56 -10.03
C LEU A 345 -16.19 -6.35 -10.93
N TRP A 346 -16.56 -6.41 -12.21
CA TRP A 346 -16.45 -5.26 -13.13
C TRP A 346 -17.38 -4.14 -12.71
N ALA A 347 -18.63 -4.46 -12.35
CA ALA A 347 -19.60 -3.47 -11.88
C ALA A 347 -19.14 -2.77 -10.58
N VAL A 348 -18.66 -3.55 -9.59
CA VAL A 348 -18.09 -3.02 -8.34
C VAL A 348 -16.87 -2.14 -8.61
N THR A 349 -16.02 -2.52 -9.56
CA THR A 349 -14.85 -1.72 -9.95
C THR A 349 -15.27 -0.34 -10.42
N GLY A 350 -16.21 -0.25 -11.37
CA GLY A 350 -16.72 1.03 -11.86
C GLY A 350 -17.41 1.85 -10.78
N LEU A 351 -18.30 1.21 -10.00
CA LEU A 351 -19.03 1.89 -8.92
C LEU A 351 -18.10 2.48 -7.87
N LEU A 352 -17.07 1.74 -7.46
CA LEU A 352 -16.08 2.25 -6.52
C LEU A 352 -15.26 3.40 -7.12
N LEU A 353 -14.77 3.27 -8.36
CA LEU A 353 -14.05 4.36 -9.03
C LEU A 353 -14.93 5.61 -9.25
N CYS A 354 -16.25 5.46 -9.35
CA CYS A 354 -17.18 6.59 -9.40
C CYS A 354 -17.46 7.21 -8.02
N CYS A 355 -17.62 6.39 -6.97
CA CYS A 355 -18.09 6.87 -5.66
C CYS A 355 -16.96 7.36 -4.74
N ILE A 356 -15.78 6.72 -4.78
CA ILE A 356 -14.62 7.04 -3.93
C ILE A 356 -14.24 8.54 -3.99
N PRO A 357 -14.25 9.22 -5.16
CA PRO A 357 -13.95 10.64 -5.25
C PRO A 357 -14.87 11.53 -4.43
N PHE A 358 -16.09 11.13 -4.07
CA PHE A 358 -17.00 11.99 -3.31
C PHE A 358 -16.88 11.83 -1.79
N ILE A 359 -16.08 10.87 -1.34
CA ILE A 359 -15.93 10.55 0.09
C ILE A 359 -14.67 11.23 0.62
N GLN A 360 -14.81 11.92 1.75
CA GLN A 360 -13.69 12.52 2.47
C GLN A 360 -13.51 11.81 3.81
N PHE A 361 -12.29 11.35 4.08
CA PHE A 361 -11.90 10.76 5.36
C PHE A 361 -10.56 11.35 5.77
N GLY A 362 -10.51 11.94 6.96
CA GLY A 362 -9.37 12.74 7.42
C GLY A 362 -9.30 14.12 6.75
N SER A 363 -8.23 14.85 7.07
CA SER A 363 -8.02 16.22 6.59
C SER A 363 -7.42 16.31 5.18
N GLY A 364 -7.31 15.20 4.44
CA GLY A 364 -6.49 15.12 3.22
C GLY A 364 -7.08 14.24 2.12
N ARG A 365 -6.25 14.00 1.09
CA ARG A 365 -6.57 13.24 -0.13
C ARG A 365 -6.47 11.73 0.06
N ASP A 366 -6.10 11.27 1.25
CA ASP A 366 -5.73 9.88 1.49
C ASP A 366 -6.85 8.88 1.20
N PHE A 367 -8.11 9.24 1.44
CA PHE A 367 -9.20 8.30 1.13
C PHE A 367 -9.25 7.96 -0.36
N VAL A 368 -9.22 8.97 -1.24
CA VAL A 368 -9.33 8.77 -2.69
C VAL A 368 -8.15 7.96 -3.22
N MET A 369 -6.95 8.21 -2.69
CA MET A 369 -5.72 7.52 -3.09
C MET A 369 -5.61 6.09 -2.55
N ARG A 370 -6.05 5.84 -1.31
CA ARG A 370 -5.85 4.54 -0.66
C ARG A 370 -7.03 3.59 -0.86
N ALA A 371 -8.27 4.07 -0.82
CA ALA A 371 -9.44 3.23 -1.05
C ALA A 371 -9.53 2.74 -2.52
N SER A 372 -8.94 3.48 -3.46
CA SER A 372 -8.92 3.11 -4.89
C SER A 372 -7.91 2.02 -5.24
N ILE A 373 -7.00 1.63 -4.34
CA ILE A 373 -5.99 0.59 -4.60
C ILE A 373 -6.63 -0.72 -5.06
N ALA A 374 -7.71 -1.15 -4.40
CA ALA A 374 -8.45 -2.36 -4.76
C ALA A 374 -9.08 -2.27 -6.16
N PRO A 375 -9.95 -1.30 -6.48
CA PRO A 375 -10.53 -1.22 -7.82
C PRO A 375 -9.49 -1.00 -8.93
N LEU A 376 -8.42 -0.24 -8.71
CA LEU A 376 -7.35 -0.08 -9.70
C LEU A 376 -6.63 -1.41 -9.99
N LEU A 377 -6.37 -2.23 -8.96
CA LEU A 377 -5.75 -3.54 -9.14
C LEU A 377 -6.68 -4.53 -9.84
N TYR A 378 -7.99 -4.51 -9.54
CA TYR A 378 -9.00 -5.28 -10.26
C TYR A 378 -9.10 -4.85 -11.73
N LEU A 379 -9.12 -3.54 -12.00
CA LEU A 379 -9.12 -3.01 -13.36
C LEU A 379 -7.87 -3.46 -14.13
N MET A 380 -6.68 -3.34 -13.54
CA MET A 380 -5.43 -3.82 -14.14
C MET A 380 -5.48 -5.30 -14.48
N ILE A 381 -6.01 -6.15 -13.60
CA ILE A 381 -6.18 -7.58 -13.87
C ILE A 381 -7.13 -7.83 -15.05
N MET A 382 -8.30 -7.18 -15.08
CA MET A 382 -9.27 -7.34 -16.18
C MET A 382 -8.70 -6.86 -17.52
N VAL A 383 -7.94 -5.76 -17.51
CA VAL A 383 -7.18 -5.28 -18.67
C VAL A 383 -6.14 -6.31 -19.09
N GLY A 384 -5.34 -6.83 -18.15
CA GLY A 384 -4.33 -7.86 -18.37
C GLY A 384 -4.90 -9.14 -19.00
N GLU A 385 -6.00 -9.65 -18.45
CA GLU A 385 -6.71 -10.81 -19.02
C GLU A 385 -7.20 -10.53 -20.44
N THR A 386 -7.60 -9.30 -20.75
CA THR A 386 -8.04 -8.93 -22.11
C THR A 386 -6.87 -8.85 -23.09
N ILE A 387 -5.75 -8.21 -22.72
CA ILE A 387 -4.62 -8.00 -23.63
C ILE A 387 -3.74 -9.23 -23.84
N PHE A 388 -3.74 -10.16 -22.89
CA PHE A 388 -2.94 -11.39 -22.97
C PHE A 388 -3.69 -12.57 -23.60
N GLN A 389 -5.00 -12.45 -23.81
CA GLN A 389 -5.77 -13.46 -24.51
C GLN A 389 -5.65 -13.35 -26.03
N LYS A 390 -5.42 -14.49 -26.68
CA LYS A 390 -5.23 -14.58 -28.13
C LYS A 390 -6.50 -14.25 -28.95
N THR A 391 -7.67 -14.34 -28.33
CA THR A 391 -8.98 -14.22 -29.01
C THR A 391 -9.54 -12.79 -29.00
N SER A 392 -8.85 -11.84 -28.38
CA SER A 392 -9.33 -10.46 -28.28
C SER A 392 -9.32 -9.73 -29.63
N ASN A 393 -10.32 -8.88 -29.85
CA ASN A 393 -10.45 -8.07 -31.07
C ASN A 393 -9.22 -7.15 -31.24
N ARG A 394 -8.64 -7.11 -32.45
CA ARG A 394 -7.43 -6.32 -32.74
C ARG A 394 -7.58 -4.81 -32.51
N ILE A 395 -8.75 -4.25 -32.83
CA ILE A 395 -9.03 -2.82 -32.61
C ILE A 395 -9.05 -2.54 -31.11
N LEU A 396 -9.78 -3.35 -30.33
CA LEU A 396 -9.81 -3.24 -28.88
C LEU A 396 -8.41 -3.36 -28.27
N LEU A 397 -7.60 -4.33 -28.73
CA LEU A 397 -6.23 -4.50 -28.28
C LEU A 397 -5.38 -3.26 -28.58
N PHE A 398 -5.43 -2.75 -29.81
CA PHE A 398 -4.70 -1.55 -30.20
C PHE A 398 -5.10 -0.34 -29.34
N THR A 399 -6.40 -0.13 -29.13
CA THR A 399 -6.92 0.93 -28.28
C THR A 399 -6.41 0.80 -26.85
N ILE A 400 -6.51 -0.39 -26.23
CA ILE A 400 -6.03 -0.59 -24.86
C ILE A 400 -4.52 -0.38 -24.77
N TYR A 401 -3.72 -0.90 -25.70
CA TYR A 401 -2.26 -0.69 -25.71
C TYR A 401 -1.89 0.79 -25.86
N PHE A 402 -2.62 1.54 -26.69
CA PHE A 402 -2.43 2.98 -26.84
C PHE A 402 -2.73 3.72 -25.52
N LEU A 403 -3.84 3.40 -24.85
CA LEU A 403 -4.19 4.01 -23.56
C LEU A 403 -3.18 3.63 -22.47
N LEU A 404 -2.70 2.39 -22.43
CA LEU A 404 -1.65 1.95 -21.51
C LEU A 404 -0.33 2.66 -21.78
N LEU A 405 0.01 2.94 -23.05
CA LEU A 405 1.20 3.71 -23.40
C LEU A 405 1.10 5.14 -22.86
N LEU A 406 -0.06 5.80 -23.03
CA LEU A 406 -0.29 7.12 -22.45
C LEU A 406 -0.24 7.10 -20.93
N GLY A 407 -0.88 6.11 -20.29
CA GLY A 407 -0.82 5.96 -18.84
C GLY A 407 0.59 5.69 -18.32
N SER A 408 1.42 4.97 -19.08
CA SER A 408 2.79 4.64 -18.65
C SER A 408 3.71 5.86 -18.45
N PHE A 409 3.34 7.05 -18.95
CA PHE A 409 4.10 8.27 -18.70
C PHE A 409 4.19 8.59 -17.20
N THR A 410 3.13 8.38 -16.44
CA THR A 410 3.12 8.63 -15.00
C THR A 410 4.19 7.82 -14.23
N PRO A 411 4.19 6.47 -14.27
CA PRO A 411 5.24 5.69 -13.62
C PRO A 411 6.62 5.94 -14.24
N LEU A 412 6.73 6.29 -15.52
CA LEU A 412 8.00 6.69 -16.13
C LEU A 412 8.54 8.00 -15.54
N TYR A 413 7.69 9.00 -15.27
CA TYR A 413 8.10 10.26 -14.64
C TYR A 413 8.55 10.04 -13.20
N GLU A 414 7.84 9.20 -12.43
CA GLU A 414 8.25 8.80 -11.08
C GLU A 414 9.61 8.08 -11.07
N ILE A 415 9.79 7.10 -11.96
CA ILE A 415 11.04 6.36 -12.15
C ILE A 415 12.15 7.33 -12.58
N ASN A 416 11.89 8.23 -13.52
CA ASN A 416 12.87 9.16 -14.04
C ASN A 416 13.27 10.19 -12.98
N ARG A 417 12.34 10.70 -12.16
CA ARG A 417 12.65 11.58 -11.02
C ARG A 417 13.64 10.90 -10.09
N SER A 418 13.32 9.68 -9.65
CA SER A 418 14.19 8.95 -8.75
C SER A 418 15.54 8.62 -9.37
N ALA A 419 15.56 8.12 -10.61
CA ALA A 419 16.80 7.80 -11.31
C ALA A 419 17.67 9.04 -11.52
N TYR A 420 17.10 10.16 -11.95
CA TYR A 420 17.79 11.43 -12.16
C TYR A 420 18.40 11.95 -10.86
N ARG A 421 17.60 12.09 -9.79
CA ARG A 421 18.08 12.59 -8.49
C ARG A 421 19.11 11.66 -7.84
N THR A 422 18.95 10.35 -8.02
CA THR A 422 19.94 9.36 -7.56
C THR A 422 21.25 9.48 -8.33
N PHE A 423 21.17 9.61 -9.67
CA PHE A 423 22.34 9.77 -10.51
C PHE A 423 23.08 11.07 -10.21
N GLU A 424 22.34 12.16 -10.09
CA GLU A 424 22.87 13.47 -9.68
C GLU A 424 23.65 13.37 -8.36
N TYR A 425 23.04 12.79 -7.32
CA TYR A 425 23.67 12.64 -6.02
C TYR A 425 24.98 11.84 -6.06
N TYR A 426 24.99 10.67 -6.70
CA TYR A 426 26.14 9.77 -6.68
C TYR A 426 27.26 10.17 -7.65
N PHE A 427 26.93 10.73 -8.81
CA PHE A 427 27.87 10.89 -9.91
C PHE A 427 28.14 12.34 -10.33
N LEU A 428 27.23 13.28 -10.03
CA LEU A 428 27.39 14.68 -10.42
C LEU A 428 27.78 15.58 -9.25
N LEU A 429 27.24 15.31 -8.06
CA LEU A 429 27.55 16.11 -6.88
C LEU A 429 28.86 15.67 -6.23
N ASP A 430 29.74 16.64 -6.02
CA ASP A 430 30.92 16.50 -5.17
C ASP A 430 30.50 16.42 -3.70
N ASP A 431 31.37 15.87 -2.84
CA ASP A 431 31.11 15.75 -1.40
C ASP A 431 30.82 17.09 -0.71
N SER A 432 31.33 18.20 -1.24
CA SER A 432 31.05 19.56 -0.75
C SER A 432 29.68 20.10 -1.16
N GLN A 433 29.08 19.56 -2.22
CA GLN A 433 27.76 19.97 -2.72
C GLN A 433 26.64 19.14 -2.09
N ARG A 434 26.94 17.90 -1.70
CA ARG A 434 26.00 17.03 -0.98
C ARG A 434 25.63 17.67 0.36
N ALA A 435 24.35 17.96 0.52
CA ALA A 435 23.86 18.50 1.77
C ALA A 435 24.04 17.47 2.90
N GLN A 436 24.47 17.95 4.06
CA GLN A 436 24.60 17.14 5.25
C GLN A 436 23.24 17.09 5.98
N PRO A 437 22.88 15.95 6.59
CA PRO A 437 21.68 15.86 7.42
C PRO A 437 21.72 16.94 8.51
N THR A 438 20.60 17.63 8.70
CA THR A 438 20.47 18.61 9.77
C THR A 438 20.32 17.89 11.11
N PHE A 439 21.13 18.30 12.10
CA PHE A 439 21.01 17.82 13.48
C PHE A 439 20.10 18.70 14.34
N GLU A 440 19.55 19.77 13.74
CA GLU A 440 18.59 20.63 14.41
C GLU A 440 17.28 19.89 14.67
N VAL A 441 16.67 20.21 15.79
CA VAL A 441 15.40 19.60 16.17
C VAL A 441 14.28 20.18 15.31
N THR A 442 13.82 19.41 14.34
CA THR A 442 12.66 19.74 13.52
C THR A 442 11.39 19.66 14.35
N THR A 443 10.65 20.77 14.43
CA THR A 443 9.33 20.84 15.10
C THR A 443 8.16 20.97 14.14
N HIS A 444 8.46 21.29 12.88
CA HIS A 444 7.50 21.48 11.81
C HIS A 444 8.18 21.15 10.48
N LEU A 445 7.49 20.44 9.59
CA LEU A 445 7.94 20.22 8.22
C LEU A 445 7.05 21.04 7.29
N GLU A 446 7.66 21.89 6.46
CA GLU A 446 6.91 22.69 5.49
C GLU A 446 6.18 21.79 4.49
N GLN A 447 5.02 22.25 4.01
CA GLN A 447 4.31 21.51 2.97
C GLN A 447 5.20 21.39 1.73
N PRO A 448 5.20 20.21 1.08
CA PRO A 448 6.04 20.00 -0.08
C PRO A 448 5.64 20.99 -1.19
N GLY A 449 6.65 21.56 -1.84
CA GLY A 449 6.50 22.31 -3.08
C GLY A 449 6.33 21.36 -4.27
N ALA A 450 7.09 21.59 -5.34
CA ALA A 450 7.16 20.64 -6.45
C ALA A 450 8.04 19.43 -6.03
N PRO A 451 7.52 18.19 -6.10
CA PRO A 451 8.23 16.96 -5.71
C PRO A 451 9.65 16.80 -6.23
N GLU A 452 9.91 17.23 -7.46
CA GLU A 452 11.23 17.17 -8.07
C GLU A 452 12.28 18.10 -7.44
N SER A 453 11.84 19.10 -6.68
CA SER A 453 12.68 20.11 -6.02
C SER A 453 12.92 19.85 -4.53
N GLU A 454 12.36 18.76 -4.00
CA GLU A 454 12.42 18.44 -2.56
C GLU A 454 13.86 18.06 -2.14
N HIS A 455 14.24 18.47 -0.92
CA HIS A 455 15.53 18.20 -0.25
C HIS A 455 16.71 18.17 -1.25
N PRO A 456 17.03 19.32 -1.87
CA PRO A 456 18.02 19.40 -2.94
C PRO A 456 19.38 18.88 -2.46
N ASN A 457 20.11 18.25 -3.37
CA ASN A 457 21.43 17.66 -3.10
C ASN A 457 21.45 16.55 -2.03
N MET A 458 20.29 16.05 -1.61
CA MET A 458 20.14 14.90 -0.72
C MET A 458 19.51 13.71 -1.44
N LEU A 459 19.89 12.52 -0.98
CA LEU A 459 19.31 11.25 -1.43
C LEU A 459 18.12 10.83 -0.56
N VAL A 460 18.28 10.99 0.75
CA VAL A 460 17.35 10.50 1.78
C VAL A 460 16.52 11.67 2.27
N ALA A 461 15.24 11.44 2.48
CA ALA A 461 14.34 12.40 3.11
C ALA A 461 14.35 12.15 4.63
N ASP A 462 15.22 12.83 5.37
CA ASP A 462 15.45 12.57 6.81
C ASP A 462 15.42 13.82 7.71
N GLU A 463 14.88 14.95 7.22
CA GLU A 463 14.64 16.16 8.03
C GLU A 463 13.88 15.89 9.34
N ILE A 464 12.96 14.91 9.38
CA ILE A 464 12.32 14.47 10.62
C ILE A 464 13.13 13.31 11.21
N GLN A 465 13.93 13.61 12.24
CA GLN A 465 14.69 12.60 12.98
C GLN A 465 13.83 11.85 14.00
N THR A 466 12.86 12.52 14.62
CA THR A 466 11.96 11.92 15.61
C THR A 466 10.66 12.70 15.70
N PHE A 467 9.56 12.01 15.96
CA PHE A 467 8.26 12.64 16.17
C PHE A 467 8.12 13.33 17.53
N LYS A 468 9.03 13.07 18.48
CA LYS A 468 8.96 13.60 19.84
C LYS A 468 8.78 15.13 19.91
N PHE A 469 9.34 15.85 18.94
CA PHE A 469 9.36 17.32 18.94
C PHE A 469 8.41 17.94 17.89
N MET A 470 7.74 17.10 17.10
CA MET A 470 6.85 17.57 16.02
C MET A 470 5.54 18.11 16.60
N ASN A 471 5.16 19.31 16.13
CA ASN A 471 3.98 20.04 16.58
C ASN A 471 3.04 20.46 15.44
N ASP A 472 3.39 20.12 14.19
CA ASP A 472 2.62 20.51 13.02
C ASP A 472 1.33 19.70 12.86
N LYS A 473 0.46 20.15 11.95
CA LYS A 473 -0.86 19.52 11.72
C LYS A 473 -0.74 18.07 11.20
N LEU A 474 0.25 17.76 10.36
CA LEU A 474 0.42 16.44 9.76
C LEU A 474 0.98 15.42 10.76
N SER A 475 1.78 15.86 11.74
CA SER A 475 2.26 14.98 12.83
C SER A 475 1.12 14.31 13.62
N LYS A 476 -0.07 14.91 13.66
CA LYS A 476 -1.28 14.33 14.28
C LYS A 476 -1.73 13.04 13.60
N ASN A 477 -1.33 12.79 12.36
CA ASN A 477 -1.58 11.51 11.69
C ASN A 477 -0.76 10.36 12.29
N PHE A 478 0.32 10.67 13.02
CA PHE A 478 1.26 9.70 13.59
C PHE A 478 1.20 9.69 15.12
N ILE A 479 1.03 10.84 15.76
CA ILE A 479 1.04 11.00 17.22
C ILE A 479 -0.37 11.20 17.73
N ALA A 480 -0.77 10.41 18.72
CA ALA A 480 -2.07 10.54 19.36
C ALA A 480 -1.96 10.68 20.87
N ASN A 481 -2.84 11.49 21.45
CA ASN A 481 -3.08 11.49 22.89
C ASN A 481 -3.99 10.31 23.25
N VAL A 482 -3.42 9.26 23.83
CA VAL A 482 -4.14 8.00 24.07
C VAL A 482 -4.75 7.89 25.45
N ARG A 483 -4.59 8.87 26.34
CA ARG A 483 -4.99 8.75 27.77
C ARG A 483 -6.41 8.25 27.98
N GLN A 484 -7.35 8.71 27.15
CA GLN A 484 -8.78 8.36 27.25
C GLN A 484 -9.18 7.18 26.36
N SER A 485 -8.25 6.61 25.60
CA SER A 485 -8.53 5.51 24.69
C SER A 485 -8.76 4.19 25.43
N LEU A 486 -9.64 3.35 24.89
CA LEU A 486 -9.84 1.98 25.37
C LEU A 486 -8.57 1.13 25.21
N TYR A 487 -7.80 1.37 24.14
CA TYR A 487 -6.51 0.74 23.92
C TYR A 487 -5.56 1.01 25.08
N TYR A 488 -5.34 2.27 25.45
CA TYR A 488 -4.43 2.60 26.54
C TYR A 488 -4.90 2.02 27.88
N ARG A 489 -6.20 2.12 28.18
CA ARG A 489 -6.74 1.68 29.46
C ARG A 489 -6.68 0.16 29.69
N TYR A 490 -6.92 -0.63 28.64
CA TYR A 490 -7.13 -2.08 28.78
C TYR A 490 -6.10 -2.94 28.07
N LEU A 491 -5.51 -2.46 26.99
CA LEU A 491 -4.65 -3.26 26.10
C LEU A 491 -3.17 -2.90 26.24
N SER A 492 -2.83 -1.62 26.31
CA SER A 492 -1.46 -1.12 26.42
C SER A 492 -0.73 -1.70 27.64
N PRO A 493 0.56 -2.06 27.52
CA PRO A 493 1.37 -2.51 28.66
C PRO A 493 1.59 -1.41 29.72
N HIS A 494 1.42 -0.14 29.35
CA HIS A 494 1.48 1.04 30.23
C HIS A 494 0.11 1.61 30.54
#